data_AF-A0A2L2L8N5-F1
#
_entry.id   AF-A0A2L2L8N5-F1
#
_cell.length_a   1.000
_cell.length_b   1.000
_cell.length_c   1.000
_cell.angle_alpha   90.00
_cell.angle_beta   90.00
_cell.angle_gamma   90.00
#
_symmetry.space_group_name_H-M   'P 1'
#
loop_
_entity.id
_entity.type
_entity.pdbx_description
1 polymer ?
#
loop_
_entity_poly.entity_id
_entity_poly.type
_entity_poly.pdbx_seq_one_letter_code
_entity_poly.pdbx_strand_id
1 'polypeptide(L)'
;MFRIISTKKLKAIRDDADERIMAAEVTAEKAKSAQRIAEAQLEAIKPPKPTLYCSFCSKSQHDVKNLIAGPSTFICDECVTLCIEIINETTKAEADLKLVHDAIEAHWGPRCPDEDPECNTCRAWAYIDKVNGKTGGRRAG
;
A
#
# COMPACT_ATOMS: atom_id res chain seq x y z
N MET A 1 29.95 20.61 50.30
CA MET A 1 30.69 21.68 49.59
C MET A 1 30.75 21.35 48.11
N PHE A 2 29.78 21.83 47.31
CA PHE A 2 29.86 21.75 45.86
C PHE A 2 30.86 22.80 45.37
N ARG A 3 32.03 22.37 44.90
CA ARG A 3 32.99 23.27 44.25
C ARG A 3 32.44 23.65 42.87
N ILE A 4 31.85 24.84 42.78
CA ILE A 4 31.44 25.46 41.52
C ILE A 4 32.70 25.64 40.68
N ILE A 5 32.80 24.92 39.57
CA ILE A 5 33.93 25.05 38.64
C ILE A 5 33.82 26.45 38.02
N SER A 6 34.88 27.26 38.17
CA SER A 6 34.90 28.64 37.68
C SER A 6 34.59 28.70 36.18
N THR A 7 33.75 29.65 35.76
CA THR A 7 33.29 29.80 34.36
C THR A 7 34.43 29.89 33.36
N LYS A 8 35.60 30.40 33.77
CA LYS A 8 36.83 30.41 32.96
C LYS A 8 37.39 29.00 32.71
N LYS A 9 37.35 28.14 33.72
CA LYS A 9 37.81 26.75 33.62
C LYS A 9 36.81 25.89 32.83
N LEU A 10 35.51 26.18 32.96
CA LEU A 10 34.47 25.55 32.14
C LEU A 10 34.57 25.95 30.67
N LYS A 11 34.84 27.23 30.38
CA LYS A 11 35.02 27.75 29.01
C LYS A 11 36.25 27.16 28.34
N ALA A 12 37.39 27.08 29.03
CA ALA A 12 38.60 26.45 28.48
C ALA A 12 38.41 24.96 28.16
N ILE A 13 37.66 24.22 28.99
CA ILE A 13 37.35 22.81 28.72
C ILE A 13 36.39 22.66 27.53
N ARG A 14 35.47 23.61 27.35
CA ARG A 14 34.56 23.64 26.19
C ARG A 14 35.28 24.01 24.90
N ASP A 15 36.15 25.02 24.95
CA ASP A 15 36.90 25.50 23.78
C ASP A 15 37.89 24.40 23.28
N ASP A 16 38.49 23.62 24.18
CA ASP A 16 39.35 22.44 23.85
C ASP A 16 38.54 21.25 23.28
N ALA A 17 37.27 21.12 23.69
CA ALA A 17 36.36 20.10 23.16
C ALA A 17 35.80 20.49 21.77
N ASP A 18 35.47 21.77 21.56
CA ASP A 18 34.94 22.29 20.31
C ASP A 18 35.96 22.19 19.16
N GLU A 19 37.25 22.45 19.43
CA GLU A 19 38.34 22.29 18.44
C GLU A 19 38.52 20.82 18.00
N ARG A 20 38.31 19.87 18.92
CA ARG A 20 38.39 18.43 18.65
C ARG A 20 37.16 17.89 17.92
N ILE A 21 35.98 18.45 18.18
CA ILE A 21 34.73 18.09 17.49
C ILE A 21 34.78 18.54 16.02
N MET A 22 35.27 19.75 15.73
CA MET A 22 35.39 20.23 14.34
C MET A 22 36.43 19.45 13.50
N ALA A 23 37.55 19.03 14.11
CA ALA A 23 38.56 18.24 13.41
C ALA A 23 38.03 16.85 12.98
N ALA A 24 37.10 16.26 13.74
CA ALA A 24 36.45 15.01 13.38
C ALA A 24 35.45 15.19 12.22
N GLU A 25 34.69 16.29 12.19
CA GLU A 25 33.73 16.58 11.12
C GLU A 25 34.41 16.86 9.76
N VAL A 26 35.55 17.56 9.75
CA VAL A 26 36.35 17.83 8.54
C VAL A 26 36.88 16.54 7.89
N THR A 27 37.12 15.47 8.67
CA THR A 27 37.48 14.15 8.11
C THR A 27 36.29 13.41 7.48
N ALA A 28 35.06 13.65 7.96
CA ALA A 28 33.84 13.08 7.41
C ALA A 28 33.42 13.75 6.07
N GLU A 29 33.70 15.04 5.88
CA GLU A 29 33.44 15.72 4.60
C GLU A 29 34.44 15.34 3.49
N LYS A 30 35.70 15.07 3.83
CA LYS A 30 36.70 14.54 2.89
C LYS A 30 36.37 13.13 2.38
N ALA A 31 35.64 12.33 3.17
CA ALA A 31 35.13 11.03 2.74
C ALA A 31 33.98 11.14 1.71
N LYS A 32 33.15 12.19 1.80
CA LYS A 32 32.02 12.42 0.87
C LYS A 32 32.48 12.88 -0.53
N SER A 33 33.56 13.66 -0.65
CA SER A 33 34.09 14.08 -1.96
C SER A 33 34.81 12.96 -2.72
N ALA A 34 35.49 12.06 -2.00
CA ALA A 34 36.08 10.84 -2.58
C ALA A 34 35.01 9.83 -3.06
N GLN A 35 33.85 9.76 -2.38
CA GLN A 35 32.74 8.89 -2.77
C GLN A 35 32.06 9.31 -4.09
N ARG A 36 32.02 10.60 -4.44
CA ARG A 36 31.36 11.07 -5.68
C ARG A 36 32.06 10.61 -6.96
N ILE A 37 33.39 10.49 -6.94
CA ILE A 37 34.17 10.04 -8.11
C ILE A 37 34.03 8.51 -8.27
N ALA A 38 33.98 7.78 -7.16
CA ALA A 38 33.77 6.33 -7.17
C ALA A 38 32.35 5.94 -7.59
N GLU A 39 31.32 6.66 -7.14
CA GLU A 39 29.92 6.41 -7.53
C GLU A 39 29.65 6.77 -9.01
N ALA A 40 30.22 7.87 -9.51
CA ALA A 40 30.09 8.27 -10.92
C ALA A 40 30.71 7.23 -11.88
N GLN A 41 31.84 6.63 -11.50
CA GLN A 41 32.47 5.57 -12.32
C GLN A 41 31.70 4.24 -12.26
N LEU A 42 30.94 3.98 -11.19
CA LEU A 42 30.12 2.77 -11.05
C LEU A 42 28.79 2.87 -11.80
N GLU A 43 28.22 4.06 -11.98
CA GLU A 43 27.04 4.26 -12.84
C GLU A 43 27.33 3.98 -14.32
N ALA A 44 28.56 4.17 -14.79
CA ALA A 44 28.95 3.89 -16.17
C ALA A 44 29.01 2.38 -16.52
N ILE A 45 29.09 1.50 -15.50
CA ILE A 45 29.14 0.04 -15.65
C ILE A 45 27.76 -0.59 -15.41
N LYS A 46 26.79 0.18 -14.92
CA LYS A 46 25.44 -0.32 -14.68
C LYS A 46 24.75 -0.58 -16.01
N PRO A 47 24.29 -1.82 -16.30
CA PRO A 47 23.50 -2.06 -17.50
C PRO A 47 22.26 -1.16 -17.46
N PRO A 48 21.81 -0.62 -18.60
CA PRO A 48 20.58 0.16 -18.65
C PRO A 48 19.46 -0.67 -18.01
N LYS A 49 18.70 -0.06 -17.10
CA LYS A 49 17.54 -0.73 -16.51
C LYS A 49 16.65 -1.18 -17.66
N PRO A 50 16.28 -2.47 -17.74
CA PRO A 50 15.47 -2.97 -18.84
C PRO A 50 14.14 -2.21 -18.87
N THR A 51 13.74 -1.76 -20.06
CA THR A 51 12.43 -1.16 -20.26
C THR A 51 11.38 -2.21 -19.96
N LEU A 52 10.50 -1.90 -19.00
CA LEU A 52 9.40 -2.76 -18.63
C LEU A 52 8.18 -2.43 -19.50
N TYR A 53 7.38 -3.44 -19.81
CA TYR A 53 6.21 -3.34 -20.65
C TYR A 53 4.99 -3.90 -19.92
N CYS A 54 3.84 -3.27 -20.10
CA CYS A 54 2.57 -3.80 -19.62
C CYS A 54 2.23 -5.10 -20.35
N SER A 55 1.88 -6.15 -19.61
CA SER A 55 1.51 -7.45 -20.19
C SER A 55 0.17 -7.42 -20.94
N PHE A 56 -0.66 -6.40 -20.74
CA PHE A 56 -2.00 -6.30 -21.32
C PHE A 56 -2.08 -5.42 -22.56
N CYS A 57 -1.45 -4.23 -22.53
CA CYS A 57 -1.48 -3.27 -23.64
C CYS A 57 -0.13 -3.13 -24.36
N SER A 58 0.91 -3.82 -23.90
CA SER A 58 2.27 -3.78 -24.46
C SER A 58 2.93 -2.40 -24.48
N LYS A 59 2.37 -1.40 -23.79
CA LYS A 59 2.98 -0.06 -23.64
C LYS A 59 4.21 -0.11 -22.73
N SER A 60 5.20 0.73 -23.03
CA SER A 60 6.41 0.83 -22.21
C SER A 60 6.16 1.62 -20.93
N GLN A 61 7.03 1.45 -19.93
CA GLN A 61 7.02 2.25 -18.70
C GLN A 61 7.08 3.77 -18.95
N HIS A 62 7.58 4.21 -20.11
CA HIS A 62 7.67 5.62 -20.48
C HIS A 62 6.37 6.18 -21.08
N ASP A 63 5.51 5.31 -21.62
CA ASP A 63 4.26 5.69 -22.29
C ASP A 63 3.07 5.76 -21.31
N VAL A 64 3.24 5.27 -20.09
CA VAL A 64 2.19 5.18 -19.07
C VAL A 64 2.57 5.96 -17.81
N LYS A 65 1.59 6.47 -17.08
CA LYS A 65 1.84 7.26 -15.87
C LYS A 65 2.39 6.39 -14.75
N ASN A 66 1.83 5.19 -14.59
CA ASN A 66 2.30 4.22 -13.62
C ASN A 66 2.32 2.81 -14.23
N LEU A 67 3.38 2.07 -13.96
CA LEU A 67 3.49 0.64 -14.28
C LEU A 67 3.75 -0.14 -12.99
N ILE A 68 2.81 -1.02 -12.63
CA ILE A 68 2.85 -1.83 -11.42
C ILE A 68 3.54 -3.15 -11.74
N ALA A 69 4.63 -3.45 -11.05
CA ALA A 69 5.40 -4.68 -11.21
C ALA A 69 4.99 -5.72 -10.16
N GLY A 70 4.41 -6.83 -10.61
CA GLY A 70 4.22 -8.04 -9.83
C GLY A 70 5.37 -9.05 -10.04
N PRO A 71 5.39 -10.17 -9.30
CA PRO A 71 6.43 -11.18 -9.41
C PRO A 71 6.51 -11.87 -10.80
N SER A 72 5.40 -11.88 -11.56
CA SER A 72 5.32 -12.51 -12.88
C SER A 72 4.54 -11.71 -13.93
N THR A 73 4.02 -10.53 -13.60
CA THR A 73 3.16 -9.75 -14.50
C THR A 73 3.32 -8.25 -14.25
N PHE A 74 3.09 -7.45 -15.29
CA PHE A 74 3.15 -5.99 -15.23
C PHE A 74 1.85 -5.41 -15.77
N ILE A 75 1.28 -4.44 -15.05
CA ILE A 75 0.01 -3.79 -15.44
C ILE A 75 0.14 -2.27 -15.31
N CYS A 76 -0.35 -1.53 -16.31
CA CYS A 76 -0.37 -0.06 -16.27
C CYS A 76 -1.68 0.49 -15.70
N ASP A 77 -1.66 1.76 -15.31
CA ASP A 77 -2.81 2.47 -14.74
C ASP A 77 -4.05 2.49 -15.64
N GLU A 78 -3.87 2.64 -16.95
CA GLU A 78 -4.97 2.57 -17.91
C GLU A 78 -5.64 1.19 -17.92
N CYS A 79 -4.84 0.12 -17.96
CA CYS A 79 -5.36 -1.25 -17.93
C CYS A 79 -6.09 -1.56 -16.61
N VAL A 80 -5.57 -1.08 -15.48
CA VAL A 80 -6.26 -1.20 -14.18
C VAL A 80 -7.63 -0.53 -14.24
N THR A 81 -7.70 0.68 -14.81
CA THR A 81 -8.96 1.44 -14.93
C THR A 81 -9.98 0.69 -15.79
N LEU A 82 -9.56 0.19 -16.95
CA LEU A 82 -10.41 -0.62 -17.83
C LEU A 82 -10.89 -1.91 -17.15
N CYS A 83 -10.02 -2.60 -16.42
CA CYS A 83 -10.41 -3.79 -15.66
C CYS A 83 -11.46 -3.45 -14.60
N ILE A 84 -11.30 -2.32 -13.89
CA ILE A 84 -12.27 -1.87 -12.89
C ILE A 84 -13.62 -1.55 -13.54
N GLU A 85 -13.64 -0.90 -14.69
CA GLU A 85 -14.89 -0.62 -15.43
C GLU A 85 -15.63 -1.90 -15.81
N ILE A 86 -14.93 -2.88 -16.39
CA ILE A 86 -15.51 -4.18 -16.74
C ILE A 86 -16.07 -4.90 -15.51
N ILE A 87 -15.32 -4.93 -14.41
CA ILE A 87 -15.78 -5.54 -13.14
C ILE A 87 -17.01 -4.80 -12.61
N ASN A 88 -17.01 -3.48 -12.66
CA ASN A 88 -18.13 -2.66 -12.19
C ASN A 88 -19.39 -2.82 -13.06
N GLU A 89 -19.23 -3.05 -14.36
CA GLU A 89 -20.35 -3.39 -15.25
C GLU A 89 -20.92 -4.78 -14.94
N THR A 90 -20.06 -5.77 -14.66
CA THR A 90 -20.51 -7.11 -14.26
C THR A 90 -21.17 -7.14 -12.88
N THR A 91 -20.78 -6.25 -11.97
CA THR A 91 -21.43 -6.13 -10.66
C THR A 91 -22.72 -5.33 -10.73
N LYS A 92 -22.86 -4.36 -11.64
CA LYS A 92 -24.16 -3.69 -11.90
C LYS A 92 -25.23 -4.59 -12.53
N ALA A 93 -24.88 -5.80 -12.96
CA ALA A 93 -25.86 -6.87 -13.15
C ALA A 93 -26.55 -7.30 -11.82
N GLU A 94 -26.25 -6.64 -10.71
CA GLU A 94 -27.07 -6.53 -9.48
C GLU A 94 -28.48 -5.94 -9.70
N ALA A 95 -28.86 -5.56 -10.92
CA ALA A 95 -30.27 -5.40 -11.30
C ALA A 95 -31.11 -6.67 -11.02
N ASP A 96 -30.46 -7.80 -10.81
CA ASP A 96 -31.05 -9.10 -10.49
C ASP A 96 -31.13 -9.39 -8.98
N LEU A 97 -31.10 -8.40 -8.09
CA LEU A 97 -31.27 -8.65 -6.65
C LEU A 97 -32.60 -9.38 -6.33
N LYS A 98 -33.63 -9.16 -7.16
CA LYS A 98 -34.88 -9.92 -7.11
C LYS A 98 -34.70 -11.36 -7.62
N LEU A 99 -33.94 -11.59 -8.70
CA LEU A 99 -33.64 -12.95 -9.15
C LEU A 99 -32.80 -13.71 -8.11
N VAL A 100 -31.90 -13.02 -7.42
CA VAL A 100 -31.09 -13.60 -6.34
C VAL A 100 -31.97 -13.98 -5.14
N HIS A 101 -32.94 -13.13 -4.78
CA HIS A 101 -33.97 -13.45 -3.78
C HIS A 101 -34.77 -14.69 -4.19
N ASP A 102 -35.31 -14.71 -5.40
CA ASP A 102 -36.13 -15.80 -5.93
C ASP A 102 -35.34 -17.11 -6.05
N ALA A 103 -34.06 -17.05 -6.44
CA ALA A 103 -33.17 -18.21 -6.52
C ALA A 103 -32.83 -18.80 -5.14
N ILE A 104 -32.61 -17.94 -4.13
CA ILE A 104 -32.36 -18.38 -2.76
C ILE A 104 -33.62 -19.03 -2.18
N GLU A 105 -34.80 -18.45 -2.40
CA GLU A 105 -36.06 -19.06 -1.96
C GLU A 105 -36.30 -20.43 -2.62
N ALA A 106 -36.01 -20.56 -3.92
CA ALA A 106 -36.18 -21.82 -4.66
C ALA A 106 -35.22 -22.94 -4.22
N HIS A 107 -33.98 -22.61 -3.85
CA HIS A 107 -32.94 -23.61 -3.56
C HIS A 107 -32.69 -23.82 -2.05
N TRP A 108 -32.86 -22.79 -1.23
CA TRP A 108 -32.55 -22.79 0.22
C TRP A 108 -33.83 -22.61 1.07
N GLY A 109 -34.96 -22.27 0.44
CA GLY A 109 -36.23 -22.06 1.11
C GLY A 109 -36.41 -20.63 1.67
N PRO A 110 -37.59 -20.36 2.27
CA PRO A 110 -37.88 -19.07 2.88
C PRO A 110 -36.95 -18.78 4.08
N ARG A 111 -36.93 -17.53 4.55
CA ARG A 111 -36.06 -17.13 5.67
C ARG A 111 -36.36 -17.97 6.92
N CYS A 112 -35.33 -18.59 7.48
CA CYS A 112 -35.45 -19.39 8.69
C CYS A 112 -35.83 -18.55 9.92
N PRO A 113 -36.68 -19.07 10.82
CA PRO A 113 -37.09 -18.39 12.05
C PRO A 113 -36.04 -18.47 13.18
N ASP A 114 -35.20 -19.51 13.20
CA ASP A 114 -34.29 -19.80 14.32
C ASP A 114 -32.95 -19.04 14.26
N GLU A 115 -32.70 -18.27 13.20
CA GLU A 115 -31.47 -17.46 12.99
C GLU A 115 -30.15 -18.20 13.31
N ASP A 116 -30.06 -19.48 12.99
CA ASP A 116 -28.87 -20.31 13.21
C ASP A 116 -27.70 -19.90 12.29
N PRO A 117 -26.51 -19.55 12.82
CA PRO A 117 -25.33 -19.19 12.04
C PRO A 117 -24.72 -20.34 11.23
N GLU A 118 -24.98 -21.61 11.59
CA GLU A 118 -24.54 -22.77 10.81
C GLU A 118 -25.54 -23.13 9.70
N CYS A 119 -26.77 -22.60 9.76
CA CYS A 119 -27.78 -22.82 8.74
C CYS A 119 -27.42 -22.10 7.44
N ASN A 120 -27.33 -22.88 6.37
CA ASN A 120 -27.12 -22.38 5.02
C ASN A 120 -28.16 -21.30 4.66
N THR A 121 -29.45 -21.56 4.85
CA THR A 121 -30.54 -20.61 4.53
C THR A 121 -30.36 -19.27 5.26
N CYS A 122 -29.99 -19.28 6.54
CA CYS A 122 -29.67 -18.06 7.30
C CYS A 122 -28.49 -17.28 6.70
N ARG A 123 -27.39 -17.97 6.33
CA ARG A 123 -26.20 -17.34 5.74
C ARG A 123 -26.48 -16.71 4.38
N ALA A 124 -27.30 -17.36 3.55
CA ALA A 124 -27.70 -16.85 2.25
C ALA A 124 -28.55 -15.57 2.38
N TRP A 125 -29.57 -15.59 3.25
CA TRP A 125 -30.39 -14.40 3.50
C TRP A 125 -29.61 -13.26 4.18
N ALA A 126 -28.64 -13.57 5.05
CA ALA A 126 -27.77 -12.57 5.66
C ALA A 126 -26.85 -11.90 4.62
N TYR A 127 -26.38 -12.64 3.62
CA TYR A 127 -25.63 -12.08 2.50
C TYR A 127 -26.50 -11.11 1.68
N ILE A 128 -27.74 -11.49 1.35
CA ILE A 128 -28.71 -10.61 0.69
C ILE A 128 -28.96 -9.34 1.52
N ASP A 129 -29.19 -9.46 2.84
CA ASP A 129 -29.45 -8.31 3.72
C ASP A 129 -28.23 -7.36 3.77
N LYS A 130 -27.01 -7.91 3.75
CA LYS A 130 -25.75 -7.15 3.67
C LYS A 130 -25.61 -6.39 2.35
N VAL A 131 -25.92 -7.04 1.22
CA VAL A 131 -25.89 -6.43 -0.12
C VAL A 131 -26.99 -5.37 -0.26
N ASN A 132 -28.16 -5.58 0.32
CA ASN A 132 -29.26 -4.61 0.38
C ASN A 132 -28.99 -3.42 1.31
N GLY A 133 -27.85 -3.37 2.00
CA GLY A 133 -27.55 -2.32 2.97
C GLY A 133 -28.47 -2.33 4.20
N LYS A 134 -29.24 -3.40 4.44
CA LYS A 134 -30.08 -3.58 5.63
C LYS A 134 -29.22 -3.95 6.83
N THR A 135 -28.35 -3.04 7.24
CA THR A 135 -27.54 -3.18 8.44
C THR A 135 -28.32 -2.64 9.65
N GLY A 136 -29.29 -3.41 10.13
CA GLY A 136 -29.98 -3.02 11.37
C GLY A 136 -31.31 -3.70 11.65
N GLY A 137 -31.24 -4.81 12.39
CA GLY A 137 -32.22 -5.12 13.44
C GLY A 137 -33.59 -5.64 13.02
N ARG A 138 -33.68 -6.94 12.71
CA ARG A 138 -34.80 -7.73 13.22
C ARG A 138 -34.35 -8.35 14.54
N ARG A 139 -34.38 -7.57 15.63
CA ARG A 139 -34.46 -8.19 16.96
C ARG A 139 -35.90 -8.66 17.10
N ALA A 140 -36.12 -9.95 16.91
CA ALA A 140 -37.27 -10.62 17.52
C ALA A 140 -36.99 -10.71 19.03
N GLY A 141 -37.96 -10.29 19.85
CA GLY A 141 -37.88 -10.23 21.30
C GLY A 141 -38.81 -9.17 21.84
#